data_AF-A0A7W9EGW5-F1
#
_entry.id   AF-A0A7W9EGW5-F1
#
_cell.length_a   1.000
_cell.length_b   1.000
_cell.length_c   1.000
_cell.angle_alpha   90.00
_cell.angle_beta   90.00
_cell.angle_gamma   90.00
#
_symmetry.space_group_name_H-M   'P 1'
#
loop_
_entity.id
_entity.type
_entity.pdbx_description
1 polymer ?
#
loop_
_entity_poly.entity_id
_entity_poly.type
_entity_poly.pdbx_seq_one_letter_code
_entity_poly.pdbx_strand_id
1 'polypeptide(L)'
;MPATTIDTRAVDAAHARVRADPSIQFDFPWRAVEAQQQTPEWLRNLAAAIDRFFRALGPFWQVVFWILVALIVAVLVVSFFPPLRDWVRNLLSPRKDEVVEAEWRPAPAAARALLEEAEALAAAGRFEAAVQLLLHRSIEDIEAWRRGIVRPARTARDLAAEPAIPDRARAVFARLVALTERGIFARRPLGPADWTDARDAYRAFAL
;
A
#
# COMPACT_ATOMS: atom_id res chain seq x y z
N MET A 1 53.01 51.28 -51.66
CA MET A 1 52.86 49.92 -52.24
C MET A 1 51.91 50.03 -53.41
N PRO A 2 52.26 49.61 -54.63
CA PRO A 2 51.33 49.70 -55.76
C PRO A 2 50.11 48.81 -55.50
N ALA A 3 48.91 49.33 -55.82
CA ALA A 3 47.69 48.58 -55.72
C ALA A 3 47.69 47.45 -56.75
N THR A 4 47.69 46.20 -56.30
CA THR A 4 47.51 45.04 -57.18
C THR A 4 46.11 45.09 -57.77
N THR A 5 45.98 45.52 -59.02
CA THR A 5 44.74 45.39 -59.79
C THR A 5 44.49 43.91 -60.05
N ILE A 6 43.51 43.33 -59.36
CA ILE A 6 43.07 41.96 -59.59
C ILE A 6 42.25 41.93 -60.88
N ASP A 7 42.74 41.17 -61.87
CA ASP A 7 41.97 40.88 -63.08
C ASP A 7 40.84 39.89 -62.75
N THR A 8 39.61 40.38 -62.75
CA THR A 8 38.42 39.59 -62.44
C THR A 8 38.23 38.44 -63.41
N ARG A 9 38.60 38.60 -64.70
CA ARG A 9 38.48 37.52 -65.69
C ARG A 9 39.44 36.38 -65.42
N ALA A 10 40.65 36.69 -64.97
CA ALA A 10 41.63 35.68 -64.60
C ALA A 10 41.18 34.89 -63.37
N VAL A 11 40.57 35.56 -62.40
CA VAL A 11 39.98 34.91 -61.21
C VAL A 11 38.80 34.03 -61.60
N ASP A 12 37.89 34.50 -62.46
CA ASP A 12 36.75 33.73 -62.95
C ASP A 12 37.19 32.48 -63.71
N ALA A 13 38.24 32.59 -64.54
CA ALA A 13 38.80 31.46 -65.26
C ALA A 13 39.48 30.43 -64.33
N ALA A 14 40.18 30.91 -63.29
CA ALA A 14 40.80 30.05 -62.29
C ALA A 14 39.74 29.32 -61.44
N HIS A 15 38.69 30.02 -61.00
CA HIS A 15 37.55 29.44 -60.31
C HIS A 15 36.79 28.45 -61.21
N ALA A 16 36.63 28.82 -62.49
CA ALA A 16 36.28 27.98 -63.64
C ALA A 16 36.89 26.58 -63.59
N ARG A 17 38.23 26.57 -63.61
CA ARG A 17 39.05 25.35 -63.62
C ARG A 17 38.91 24.55 -62.34
N VAL A 18 38.94 25.22 -61.19
CA VAL A 18 38.82 24.55 -59.88
C VAL A 18 37.46 23.84 -59.79
N ARG A 19 36.37 24.50 -60.19
CA ARG A 19 35.02 23.92 -60.14
C ARG A 19 34.80 22.77 -61.13
N ALA A 20 35.54 22.76 -62.24
CA ALA A 20 35.49 21.70 -63.24
C ALA A 20 36.42 20.52 -62.94
N ASP A 21 37.28 20.62 -61.91
CA ASP A 21 38.22 19.56 -61.55
C ASP A 21 37.48 18.38 -60.89
N PRO A 22 37.42 17.20 -61.53
CA PRO A 22 36.68 16.05 -61.02
C PRO A 22 37.35 15.40 -59.79
N SER A 23 38.60 15.79 -59.46
CA SER A 23 39.27 15.33 -58.23
C SER A 23 38.82 16.09 -56.99
N ILE A 24 38.13 17.23 -57.15
CA ILE A 24 37.67 18.08 -56.06
C ILE A 24 36.16 17.90 -55.90
N GLN A 25 35.77 17.35 -54.75
CA GLN A 25 34.36 17.19 -54.40
C GLN A 25 33.81 18.51 -53.84
N PHE A 26 33.00 19.21 -54.63
CA PHE A 26 32.29 20.44 -54.19
C PHE A 26 30.95 20.14 -53.52
N ASP A 27 30.33 19.01 -53.87
CA ASP A 27 29.04 18.59 -53.33
C ASP A 27 29.24 17.38 -52.41
N PHE A 28 28.91 17.55 -51.13
CA PHE A 28 28.84 16.43 -50.18
C PHE A 28 27.61 15.57 -50.51
N PRO A 29 27.69 14.23 -50.46
CA PRO A 29 26.54 13.37 -50.66
C PRO A 29 25.80 13.29 -49.32
N TRP A 30 25.33 14.43 -48.81
CA TRP A 30 24.21 14.35 -47.89
C TRP A 30 23.09 13.80 -48.76
N ARG A 31 22.80 12.52 -48.52
CA ARG A 31 21.79 11.70 -49.18
C ARG A 31 20.62 12.61 -49.54
N ALA A 32 20.42 12.88 -50.83
CA ALA A 32 19.12 13.33 -51.30
C ALA A 32 18.17 12.24 -50.82
N VAL A 33 17.44 12.51 -49.74
CA VAL A 33 16.45 11.58 -49.24
C VAL A 33 15.44 11.50 -50.36
N GLU A 34 15.52 10.44 -51.17
CA GLU A 34 14.56 10.17 -52.22
C GLU A 34 13.18 10.37 -51.60
N ALA A 35 12.47 11.38 -52.11
CA ALA A 35 11.20 11.77 -51.55
C ALA A 35 10.26 10.56 -51.65
N GLN A 36 9.99 9.97 -50.48
CA GLN A 36 8.90 9.06 -50.18
C GLN A 36 8.82 7.81 -51.07
N GLN A 37 9.38 6.70 -50.57
CA GLN A 37 8.74 5.40 -50.82
C GLN A 37 7.28 5.53 -50.39
N GLN A 38 6.36 5.50 -51.36
CA GLN A 38 4.94 5.55 -51.09
C GLN A 38 4.61 4.43 -50.09
N THR A 39 3.94 4.78 -48.99
CA THR A 39 3.55 3.82 -47.97
C THR A 39 2.83 2.65 -48.63
N PRO A 40 3.25 1.39 -48.40
CA PRO A 40 2.63 0.24 -49.04
C PRO A 40 1.11 0.20 -48.85
N GLU A 41 0.35 -0.21 -49.86
CA GLU A 41 -1.12 -0.20 -49.80
C GLU A 41 -1.68 -1.03 -48.63
N TRP A 42 -1.05 -2.17 -48.32
CA TRP A 42 -1.47 -2.99 -47.19
C TRP A 42 -1.33 -2.25 -45.85
N LEU A 43 -0.31 -1.40 -45.72
CA LEU A 43 -0.05 -0.63 -44.50
C LEU A 43 -1.03 0.54 -44.38
N ARG A 44 -1.38 1.18 -45.50
CA ARG A 44 -2.46 2.18 -45.55
C ARG A 44 -3.80 1.56 -45.15
N ASN A 45 -4.12 0.39 -45.70
CA ASN A 45 -5.36 -0.31 -45.40
C ASN A 45 -5.43 -0.79 -43.95
N LEU A 46 -4.30 -1.28 -43.41
CA LEU A 46 -4.19 -1.65 -41.99
C LEU A 46 -4.39 -0.43 -41.10
N ALA A 47 -3.71 0.68 -41.39
CA ALA A 47 -3.86 1.93 -40.64
C ALA A 47 -5.30 2.44 -40.67
N ALA A 48 -5.97 2.39 -41.83
CA ALA A 48 -7.38 2.78 -41.97
C ALA A 48 -8.34 1.84 -41.20
N ALA A 49 -8.06 0.54 -41.17
CA ALA A 49 -8.83 -0.42 -40.38
C ALA A 49 -8.67 -0.20 -38.88
N ILE A 50 -7.43 0.06 -38.43
CA ILE A 50 -7.10 0.40 -37.05
C ILE A 50 -7.78 1.72 -36.64
N ASP A 51 -7.69 2.77 -37.46
CA ASP A 51 -8.33 4.07 -37.20
C ASP A 51 -9.86 3.92 -37.09
N ARG A 52 -10.48 3.14 -37.98
CA ARG A 52 -11.92 2.86 -37.91
C ARG A 52 -12.30 2.12 -36.63
N PHE A 53 -11.49 1.15 -36.21
CA PHE A 53 -11.70 0.42 -34.96
C PHE A 53 -11.60 1.35 -33.74
N PHE A 54 -10.56 2.18 -33.66
CA PHE A 54 -10.40 3.13 -32.55
C PHE A 54 -11.45 4.22 -32.53
N ARG A 55 -11.90 4.73 -33.69
CA ARG A 55 -13.01 5.70 -33.78
C ARG A 55 -14.33 5.08 -33.32
N ALA A 56 -14.60 3.84 -33.69
CA ALA A 56 -15.77 3.11 -33.20
C ALA A 56 -15.69 2.87 -31.67
N LEU A 57 -14.48 2.69 -31.14
CA LEU A 57 -14.22 2.49 -29.72
C LEU A 57 -14.13 3.81 -28.93
N GLY A 58 -14.07 4.96 -29.59
CA GLY A 58 -13.95 6.29 -28.98
C GLY A 58 -15.02 6.58 -27.92
N PRO A 59 -16.32 6.38 -28.20
CA PRO A 59 -17.38 6.55 -27.22
C PRO A 59 -17.27 5.58 -26.04
N PHE A 60 -16.81 4.35 -26.29
CA PHE A 60 -16.59 3.35 -25.25
C PHE A 60 -15.46 3.77 -24.29
N TRP A 61 -14.33 4.26 -24.83
CA TRP A 61 -13.23 4.78 -24.02
C TRP A 61 -13.63 5.97 -23.16
N GLN A 62 -14.49 6.85 -23.68
CA GLN A 62 -15.03 7.96 -22.90
C GLN A 62 -15.88 7.45 -21.71
N VAL A 63 -16.73 6.44 -21.90
CA VAL A 63 -17.49 5.82 -20.81
C VAL A 63 -16.57 5.16 -19.79
N VAL A 64 -15.58 4.37 -20.24
CA VAL A 64 -14.59 3.72 -19.35
C VAL A 64 -13.81 4.77 -18.55
N PHE A 65 -13.39 5.86 -19.18
CA PHE A 65 -12.70 6.96 -18.51
C PHE A 65 -13.56 7.58 -17.40
N TRP A 66 -14.83 7.91 -17.69
CA TRP A 66 -15.72 8.48 -16.68
C TRP A 66 -16.07 7.49 -15.56
N ILE A 67 -16.19 6.19 -15.85
CA ILE A 67 -16.34 5.15 -14.84
C ILE A 67 -15.10 5.09 -13.94
N LEU A 68 -13.90 5.13 -14.53
CA LEU A 68 -12.65 5.10 -13.77
C LEU A 68 -12.51 6.34 -12.89
N VAL A 69 -12.82 7.53 -13.41
CA VAL A 69 -12.83 8.78 -12.65
C VAL A 69 -13.85 8.70 -11.51
N ALA A 70 -15.07 8.25 -11.78
CA ALA A 70 -16.10 8.07 -10.75
C ALA A 70 -15.67 7.08 -9.67
N LEU A 71 -15.00 5.98 -10.05
CA LEU A 71 -14.45 5.00 -9.12
C LEU A 71 -13.36 5.61 -8.23
N ILE A 72 -12.42 6.37 -8.80
CA ILE A 72 -11.36 7.05 -8.04
C ILE A 72 -11.98 8.05 -7.06
N VAL A 73 -12.92 8.87 -7.51
CA VAL A 73 -13.63 9.82 -6.64
C VAL A 73 -14.37 9.08 -5.53
N ALA A 74 -15.07 7.99 -5.83
CA ALA A 74 -15.75 7.17 -4.83
C ALA A 74 -14.77 6.60 -3.80
N VAL A 75 -13.60 6.09 -4.22
CA VAL A 75 -12.54 5.62 -3.32
C VAL A 75 -12.02 6.73 -2.42
N LEU A 76 -11.79 7.92 -2.96
CA LEU A 76 -11.34 9.08 -2.19
C LEU A 76 -12.40 9.50 -1.16
N VAL A 77 -13.66 9.64 -1.56
CA VAL A 77 -14.76 9.99 -0.65
C VAL A 77 -14.90 8.93 0.44
N VAL A 78 -14.84 7.64 0.11
CA VAL A 78 -14.85 6.56 1.11
C VAL A 78 -13.64 6.63 2.06
N SER A 79 -12.46 7.01 1.55
CA SER A 79 -11.25 7.12 2.38
C SER A 79 -11.31 8.27 3.39
N PHE A 80 -11.85 9.44 2.99
CA PHE A 80 -11.90 10.63 3.82
C PHE A 80 -13.12 10.72 4.76
N PHE A 81 -14.16 9.92 4.52
CA PHE A 81 -15.38 9.91 5.33
C PHE A 81 -15.59 8.56 6.04
N PRO A 82 -15.13 8.43 7.32
CA PRO A 82 -15.28 7.21 8.12
C PRO A 82 -16.71 6.60 8.15
N PRO A 83 -17.80 7.38 8.35
CA PRO A 83 -19.14 6.78 8.36
C PRO A 83 -19.56 6.21 7.00
N LEU A 84 -19.05 6.76 5.90
CA LEU A 84 -19.33 6.24 4.56
C LEU A 84 -18.52 4.97 4.28
N ARG A 85 -17.30 4.88 4.81
CA ARG A 85 -16.46 3.68 4.75
C ARG A 85 -17.11 2.49 5.44
N ASP A 86 -17.66 2.70 6.63
CA ASP A 86 -18.34 1.64 7.38
C ASP A 86 -19.61 1.17 6.66
N TRP A 87 -20.36 2.09 6.04
CA TRP A 87 -21.53 1.77 5.22
C TRP A 87 -21.17 0.96 3.96
N VAL A 88 -20.14 1.39 3.19
CA VAL A 88 -19.68 0.66 1.99
C VAL A 88 -19.13 -0.72 2.35
N ARG A 89 -18.41 -0.86 3.47
CA ARG A 89 -17.93 -2.16 3.96
C ARG A 89 -19.07 -3.11 4.29
N ASN A 90 -20.14 -2.61 4.92
CA ASN A 90 -21.33 -3.41 5.24
C ASN A 90 -22.15 -3.79 4.00
N LEU A 91 -22.08 -3.00 2.92
CA LEU A 91 -22.79 -3.26 1.67
C LEU A 91 -22.04 -4.25 0.76
N LEU A 92 -20.72 -4.14 0.66
CA LEU A 92 -19.87 -5.03 -0.15
C LEU A 92 -19.60 -6.37 0.53
N SER A 93 -19.67 -6.40 1.85
CA SER A 93 -19.65 -7.61 2.65
C SER A 93 -20.98 -7.66 3.41
N PRO A 94 -22.09 -8.05 2.75
CA PRO A 94 -23.31 -8.35 3.46
C PRO A 94 -22.92 -9.44 4.44
N ARG A 95 -22.88 -9.03 5.70
CA ARG A 95 -22.46 -9.81 6.82
C ARG A 95 -23.19 -11.14 6.69
N LYS A 96 -22.44 -12.20 6.40
CA LYS A 96 -22.86 -13.55 6.70
C LYS A 96 -22.80 -13.63 8.23
N ASP A 97 -23.75 -12.97 8.87
CA ASP A 97 -24.13 -13.15 10.27
C ASP A 97 -24.72 -14.56 10.36
N GLU A 98 -23.85 -15.56 10.23
CA GLU A 98 -24.02 -16.97 10.61
C GLU A 98 -22.77 -17.74 10.16
N VAL A 99 -21.62 -17.28 10.63
CA VAL A 99 -20.72 -18.19 11.31
C VAL A 99 -20.56 -17.56 12.67
N VAL A 100 -21.05 -18.25 13.70
CA VAL A 100 -20.46 -18.16 15.02
C VAL A 100 -18.97 -18.43 14.79
N GLU A 101 -18.18 -17.38 14.48
CA GLU A 101 -16.72 -17.39 14.66
C GLU A 101 -16.60 -17.77 16.11
N ALA A 102 -16.35 -19.07 16.35
CA ALA A 102 -16.36 -19.69 17.65
C ALA A 102 -15.65 -18.73 18.58
N GLU A 103 -16.41 -18.14 19.51
CA GLU A 103 -15.96 -17.05 20.37
C GLU A 103 -14.72 -17.55 21.09
N TRP A 104 -13.56 -17.26 20.51
CA TRP A 104 -12.34 -17.91 20.94
C TRP A 104 -12.07 -17.39 22.34
N ARG A 105 -12.03 -18.31 23.29
CA ARG A 105 -11.74 -18.05 24.69
C ARG A 105 -10.77 -19.11 25.21
N PRO A 106 -9.88 -18.74 26.14
CA PRO A 106 -9.05 -19.71 26.84
C PRO A 106 -9.90 -20.80 27.52
N ALA A 107 -9.29 -21.97 27.75
CA ALA A 107 -9.96 -23.04 28.48
C ALA A 107 -10.33 -22.56 29.90
N PRO A 108 -11.60 -22.68 30.36
CA PRO A 108 -12.03 -22.10 31.64
C PRO A 108 -11.24 -22.59 32.85
N ALA A 109 -10.77 -23.84 32.85
CA ALA A 109 -9.92 -24.37 33.92
C ALA A 109 -8.53 -23.69 33.96
N ALA A 110 -7.89 -23.54 32.79
CA ALA A 110 -6.62 -22.84 32.68
C ALA A 110 -6.75 -21.35 33.03
N ALA A 111 -7.85 -20.71 32.63
CA ALA A 111 -8.15 -19.33 32.97
C ALA A 111 -8.31 -19.12 34.48
N ARG A 112 -8.97 -20.05 35.19
CA ARG A 112 -9.08 -20.00 36.66
C ARG A 112 -7.72 -20.14 37.34
N ALA A 113 -6.93 -21.14 36.94
CA ALA A 113 -5.59 -21.34 37.49
C ALA A 113 -4.69 -20.10 37.28
N LEU A 114 -4.69 -19.54 36.07
CA LEU A 114 -3.96 -18.31 35.77
C LEU A 114 -4.42 -17.12 36.62
N LEU A 115 -5.73 -16.96 36.82
CA LEU A 115 -6.28 -15.90 37.64
C LEU A 115 -5.89 -16.07 39.12
N GLU A 116 -5.82 -17.30 39.64
CA GLU A 116 -5.34 -17.60 40.99
C GLU A 116 -3.86 -17.21 41.17
N GLU A 117 -3.01 -17.57 40.20
CA GLU A 117 -1.59 -17.18 40.20
C GLU A 117 -1.40 -15.65 40.14
N ALA A 118 -2.17 -14.98 39.29
CA ALA A 118 -2.13 -13.53 39.16
C ALA A 118 -2.67 -12.83 40.42
N GLU A 119 -3.70 -13.37 41.06
CA GLU A 119 -4.23 -12.86 42.34
C GLU A 119 -3.20 -13.03 43.47
N ALA A 120 -2.43 -14.12 43.50
CA ALA A 120 -1.35 -14.29 44.48
C ALA A 120 -0.25 -13.22 44.33
N LEU A 121 0.10 -12.84 43.09
CA LEU A 121 1.01 -11.73 42.83
C LEU A 121 0.43 -10.39 43.30
N ALA A 122 -0.86 -10.14 43.03
CA ALA A 122 -1.54 -8.93 43.46
C ALA A 122 -1.66 -8.84 45.00
N ALA A 123 -1.91 -9.96 45.68
CA ALA A 123 -1.95 -10.04 47.14
C ALA A 123 -0.60 -9.70 47.79
N ALA A 124 0.51 -9.99 47.09
CA ALA A 124 1.85 -9.56 47.49
C ALA A 124 2.17 -8.10 47.12
N GLY A 125 1.19 -7.32 46.64
CA GLY A 125 1.36 -5.93 46.18
C GLY A 125 2.05 -5.80 44.81
N ARG A 126 2.24 -6.90 44.08
CA ARG A 126 2.95 -6.93 42.78
C ARG A 126 1.97 -6.80 41.61
N PHE A 127 1.24 -5.69 41.54
CA PHE A 127 0.19 -5.48 40.53
C PHE A 127 0.70 -5.49 39.09
N GLU A 128 1.87 -4.91 38.83
CA GLU A 128 2.50 -4.91 37.50
C GLU A 128 2.81 -6.33 37.03
N ALA A 129 3.37 -7.15 37.92
CA ALA A 129 3.68 -8.54 37.62
C ALA A 129 2.40 -9.35 37.35
N ALA A 130 1.32 -9.10 38.09
CA ALA A 130 0.04 -9.75 37.88
C ALA A 130 -0.56 -9.43 36.48
N VAL A 131 -0.55 -8.16 36.07
CA VAL A 131 -1.04 -7.75 34.74
C VAL A 131 -0.12 -8.29 33.63
N GLN A 132 1.20 -8.24 33.83
CA GLN A 132 2.17 -8.75 32.86
C GLN A 132 2.06 -10.27 32.67
N LEU A 133 1.75 -11.02 33.72
CA LEU A 133 1.47 -12.46 33.65
C LEU A 133 0.26 -12.75 32.75
N LEU A 134 -0.86 -12.02 32.95
CA LEU A 134 -2.05 -12.15 32.10
C LEU A 134 -1.73 -11.81 30.64
N LEU A 135 -0.95 -10.76 30.39
CA LEU A 135 -0.55 -10.37 29.04
C LEU A 135 0.28 -11.47 28.36
N HIS A 136 1.31 -11.96 29.03
CA HIS A 136 2.18 -13.01 28.47
C HIS A 136 1.38 -14.26 28.11
N ARG A 137 0.53 -14.70 29.03
CA ARG A 137 -0.29 -15.88 28.80
C ARG A 137 -1.29 -15.68 27.66
N SER A 138 -1.85 -14.48 27.54
CA SER A 138 -2.74 -14.14 26.42
C SER A 138 -2.04 -14.22 25.07
N ILE A 139 -0.76 -13.83 24.98
CA ILE A 139 0.04 -13.96 23.75
C ILE A 139 0.23 -15.43 23.39
N GLU A 140 0.55 -16.28 24.37
CA GLU A 140 0.69 -17.73 24.17
C GLU A 140 -0.62 -18.37 23.69
N ASP A 141 -1.75 -18.00 24.31
CA ASP A 141 -3.06 -18.54 23.95
C ASP A 141 -3.47 -18.09 22.52
N ILE A 142 -3.17 -16.83 22.12
CA ILE A 142 -3.40 -16.34 20.74
C ILE A 142 -2.59 -17.14 19.72
N GLU A 143 -1.30 -17.39 19.98
CA GLU A 143 -0.44 -18.15 19.07
C GLU A 143 -0.84 -19.63 19.00
N ALA A 144 -1.27 -20.21 20.12
CA ALA A 144 -1.80 -21.58 20.17
C ALA A 144 -3.10 -21.72 19.38
N TRP A 145 -3.97 -20.71 19.43
CA TRP A 145 -5.23 -20.67 18.70
C TRP A 145 -5.03 -20.53 17.19
N ARG A 146 -4.23 -19.56 16.77
CA ARG A 146 -3.94 -19.32 15.35
C ARG A 146 -2.46 -18.99 15.16
N ARG A 147 -1.73 -20.02 14.72
CA ARG A 147 -0.29 -19.91 14.41
C ARG A 147 -0.02 -18.80 13.40
N GLY A 148 1.07 -18.07 13.62
CA GLY A 148 1.56 -17.04 12.72
C GLY A 148 0.90 -15.67 12.89
N ILE A 149 -0.05 -15.52 13.83
CA ILE A 149 -0.52 -14.20 14.28
C ILE A 149 0.62 -13.49 15.03
N VAL A 150 1.30 -14.21 15.94
CA VAL A 150 2.45 -13.69 16.68
C VAL A 150 3.69 -13.88 15.83
N ARG A 151 4.36 -12.78 15.51
CA ARG A 151 5.58 -12.78 14.67
C ARG A 151 6.67 -11.99 15.40
N PRO A 152 7.96 -12.34 15.23
CA PRO A 152 9.06 -11.64 15.91
C PRO A 152 9.08 -10.13 15.69
N ALA A 153 8.60 -9.64 14.55
CA ALA A 153 8.54 -8.23 14.22
C ALA A 153 7.27 -7.51 14.73
N ARG A 154 6.32 -8.20 15.38
CA ARG A 154 5.07 -7.61 15.87
C ARG A 154 5.16 -7.27 17.34
N THR A 155 4.77 -6.05 17.68
CA THR A 155 4.67 -5.59 19.06
C THR A 155 3.34 -6.00 19.69
N ALA A 156 3.23 -5.90 21.01
CA ALA A 156 1.95 -6.12 21.71
C ALA A 156 0.87 -5.12 21.25
N ARG A 157 1.26 -3.89 20.87
CA ARG A 157 0.34 -2.90 20.31
C ARG A 157 -0.17 -3.28 18.91
N ASP A 158 0.69 -3.86 18.08
CA ASP A 158 0.31 -4.36 16.76
C ASP A 158 -0.68 -5.54 16.88
N LEU A 159 -0.42 -6.45 17.82
CA LEU A 159 -1.32 -7.55 18.13
C LEU A 159 -2.67 -7.06 18.67
N ALA A 160 -2.68 -6.01 19.50
CA ALA A 160 -3.91 -5.39 19.99
C ALA A 160 -4.77 -4.74 18.88
N ALA A 161 -4.19 -4.46 17.71
CA ALA A 161 -4.88 -3.92 16.55
C ALA A 161 -5.16 -4.96 15.45
N GLU A 162 -4.79 -6.24 15.65
CA GLU A 162 -4.88 -7.29 14.62
C GLU A 162 -6.34 -7.72 14.35
N PRO A 163 -6.89 -7.46 13.15
CA PRO A 163 -8.27 -7.81 12.82
C PRO A 163 -8.56 -9.31 12.82
N ALA A 164 -7.52 -10.15 12.66
CA ALA A 164 -7.66 -11.60 12.73
C ALA A 164 -8.01 -12.14 14.13
N ILE A 165 -7.86 -11.33 15.19
CA ILE A 165 -8.24 -11.68 16.56
C ILE A 165 -9.69 -11.25 16.80
N PRO A 166 -10.58 -12.08 17.40
CA PRO A 166 -11.96 -11.71 17.68
C PRO A 166 -12.09 -10.45 18.53
N ASP A 167 -13.10 -9.62 18.26
CA ASP A 167 -13.24 -8.28 18.84
C ASP A 167 -13.21 -8.26 20.38
N ARG A 168 -13.90 -9.22 21.03
CA ARG A 168 -13.92 -9.33 22.51
C ARG A 168 -12.54 -9.65 23.08
N ALA A 169 -11.85 -10.63 22.49
CA ALA A 169 -10.49 -11.01 22.88
C ALA A 169 -9.51 -9.85 22.65
N ARG A 170 -9.62 -9.20 21.50
CA ARG A 170 -8.79 -8.05 21.11
C ARG A 170 -8.98 -6.86 22.07
N ALA A 171 -10.21 -6.59 22.51
CA ALA A 171 -10.50 -5.52 23.48
C ALA A 171 -9.86 -5.77 24.84
N VAL A 172 -9.96 -7.00 25.38
CA VAL A 172 -9.32 -7.37 26.66
C VAL A 172 -7.80 -7.31 26.53
N PHE A 173 -7.25 -7.86 25.44
CA PHE A 173 -5.82 -7.84 25.18
C PHE A 173 -5.28 -6.41 25.09
N ALA A 174 -5.94 -5.53 24.32
CA ALA A 174 -5.57 -4.12 24.19
C ALA A 174 -5.53 -3.40 25.55
N ARG A 175 -6.44 -3.76 26.46
CA ARG A 175 -6.48 -3.23 27.82
C ARG A 175 -5.28 -3.66 28.66
N LEU A 176 -4.91 -4.94 28.62
CA LEU A 176 -3.73 -5.47 29.30
C LEU A 176 -2.45 -4.81 28.77
N VAL A 177 -2.35 -4.62 27.45
CA VAL A 177 -1.25 -3.89 26.81
C VAL A 177 -1.18 -2.46 27.32
N ALA A 178 -2.29 -1.72 27.33
CA ALA A 178 -2.31 -0.33 27.78
C ALA A 178 -1.87 -0.19 29.25
N LEU A 179 -2.32 -1.08 30.15
CA LEU A 179 -1.91 -1.08 31.55
C LEU A 179 -0.43 -1.42 31.71
N THR A 180 0.07 -2.42 30.97
CA THR A 180 1.48 -2.83 31.01
C THR A 180 2.38 -1.70 30.49
N GLU A 181 2.03 -1.07 29.36
CA GLU A 181 2.77 0.06 28.81
C GLU A 181 2.78 1.26 29.76
N ARG A 182 1.67 1.50 30.48
CA ARG A 182 1.58 2.56 31.48
C ARG A 182 2.54 2.34 32.65
N GLY A 183 2.66 1.11 33.14
CA GLY A 183 3.62 0.74 34.18
C GLY A 183 5.07 0.88 33.70
N ILE A 184 5.39 0.19 32.61
CA ILE A 184 6.78 0.07 32.11
C ILE A 184 7.30 1.38 31.50
N PHE A 185 6.51 2.04 30.64
CA PHE A 185 6.99 3.18 29.85
C PHE A 185 6.63 4.53 30.44
N ALA A 186 5.44 4.67 31.04
CA ALA A 186 5.00 5.96 31.58
C ALA A 186 5.46 6.22 33.02
N ARG A 187 6.21 5.29 33.64
CA ARG A 187 6.62 5.33 35.06
C ARG A 187 5.45 5.62 36.01
N ARG A 188 4.26 5.10 35.68
CA ARG A 188 3.04 5.23 36.48
C ARG A 188 2.71 3.86 37.05
N PRO A 189 3.08 3.57 38.31
CA PRO A 189 2.91 2.25 38.89
C PRO A 189 1.44 1.86 38.90
N LEU A 190 1.18 0.57 38.70
CA LEU A 190 -0.17 0.02 38.78
C LEU A 190 -0.58 -0.17 40.25
N GLY A 191 -1.83 0.18 40.55
CA GLY A 191 -2.42 0.01 41.87
C GLY A 191 -3.51 -1.07 41.92
N PRO A 192 -4.14 -1.26 43.11
CA PRO A 192 -5.20 -2.25 43.30
C PRO A 192 -6.41 -2.06 42.37
N ALA A 193 -6.75 -0.81 42.04
CA ALA A 193 -7.84 -0.49 41.13
C ALA A 193 -7.53 -0.95 39.70
N ASP A 194 -6.30 -0.75 39.22
CA ASP A 194 -5.86 -1.18 37.89
C ASP A 194 -5.81 -2.70 37.78
N TRP A 195 -5.37 -3.37 38.86
CA TRP A 195 -5.41 -4.82 38.93
C TRP A 195 -6.85 -5.34 38.85
N THR A 196 -7.76 -4.80 39.67
CA THR A 196 -9.17 -5.19 39.68
C THR A 196 -9.77 -5.04 38.28
N ASP A 197 -9.46 -3.93 37.62
CA ASP A 197 -9.93 -3.60 36.29
C ASP A 197 -9.41 -4.56 35.19
N ALA A 198 -8.12 -4.92 35.24
CA ALA A 198 -7.51 -5.90 34.35
C ALA A 198 -8.11 -7.31 34.56
N ARG A 199 -8.20 -7.71 35.83
CA ARG A 199 -8.70 -9.01 36.25
C ARG A 199 -10.15 -9.22 35.86
N ASP A 200 -11.00 -8.23 36.10
CA ASP A 200 -12.43 -8.34 35.82
C ASP A 200 -12.70 -8.37 34.32
N ALA A 201 -11.95 -7.61 33.52
CA ALA A 201 -12.01 -7.71 32.06
C ALA A 201 -11.56 -9.08 31.55
N TYR A 202 -10.45 -9.60 32.06
CA TYR A 202 -9.95 -10.92 31.67
C TYR A 202 -10.93 -12.03 32.08
N ARG A 203 -11.45 -11.97 33.31
CA ARG A 203 -12.43 -12.94 33.82
C ARG A 203 -13.71 -12.92 32.98
N ALA A 204 -14.23 -11.74 32.67
CA ALA A 204 -15.44 -11.60 31.86
C ALA A 204 -15.26 -12.19 30.46
N PHE A 205 -14.04 -12.21 29.92
CA PHE A 205 -13.75 -12.83 28.63
C PHE A 205 -13.52 -14.34 28.73
N ALA A 206 -12.81 -14.79 29.75
CA ALA A 206 -12.32 -16.17 29.83
C ALA A 206 -13.26 -17.15 30.55
N LEU A 207 -14.21 -16.67 31.37
CA LEU A 207 -15.18 -17.48 32.13
C LEU A 207 -16.61 -17.17 31.69
#